data_AF-A0A0A9DQ34-F1
#
_entry.id   AF-A0A0A9DQ34-F1
#
_cell.length_a   1.000
_cell.length_b   1.000
_cell.length_c   1.000
_cell.angle_alpha   90.00
_cell.angle_beta   90.00
_cell.angle_gamma   90.00
#
_symmetry.space_group_name_H-M   'P 1'
#
loop_
_entity.id
_entity.type
_entity.pdbx_description
1 polymer ?
#
loop_
_entity_poly.entity_id
_entity_poly.type
_entity_poly.pdbx_seq_one_letter_code
_entity_poly.pdbx_strand_id
1 'polypeptide(L)' 'MFYSAKCWPTKRRYVQQLSVAEMRMLRWMYGHTRKDRIQNNNIRDRVGVAPIKEKLIQYHLR' A
#
# COMPACT_ATOMS: atom_id res chain seq x y z
N MET A 1 3.77 -5.95 32.93
CA MET A 1 4.25 -6.68 31.73
C MET A 1 3.11 -6.81 30.71
N PHE A 2 2.94 -5.89 29.74
CA PHE A 2 2.11 -6.06 28.51
C PHE A 2 2.14 -4.86 27.52
N TYR A 3 3.16 -3.98 27.53
CA TYR A 3 3.18 -2.83 26.59
C TYR A 3 3.64 -3.18 25.17
N SER A 4 4.33 -4.32 25.00
CA SER A 4 4.93 -4.71 23.72
C SER A 4 3.91 -5.21 22.66
N ALA A 5 2.66 -5.51 23.06
CA ALA A 5 1.64 -6.01 22.14
C ALA A 5 0.83 -4.89 21.43
N LYS A 6 0.78 -3.67 21.99
CA LYS A 6 -0.01 -2.56 21.44
C LYS A 6 0.64 -1.84 20.25
N CYS A 7 1.92 -2.08 19.97
CA CYS A 7 2.64 -1.38 18.90
C CYS A 7 2.43 -2.01 17.49
N TRP A 8 1.99 -3.26 17.44
CA TRP A 8 1.69 -3.99 16.19
C TRP A 8 0.41 -3.54 15.46
N PRO A 9 -0.75 -3.28 16.11
CA PRO A 9 -1.96 -2.83 15.41
C PRO A 9 -1.76 -1.47 14.72
N THR A 10 -0.94 -0.59 15.30
CA THR A 10 -0.61 0.72 14.72
C THR A 10 0.13 0.60 13.39
N LYS A 11 1.07 -0.35 13.28
CA LYS A 11 1.82 -0.60 12.05
C LYS A 11 0.94 -1.09 10.90
N ARG A 12 -0.04 -1.96 11.15
CA ARG A 12 -0.96 -2.43 10.10
C ARG A 12 -1.81 -1.30 9.51
N ARG A 13 -2.33 -0.42 10.36
CA ARG A 13 -3.11 0.75 9.91
C ARG A 13 -2.26 1.69 9.09
N TYR A 14 -1.02 1.92 9.50
CA TYR A 14 -0.07 2.75 8.75
C TYR A 14 0.27 2.15 7.37
N VAL A 15 0.55 0.85 7.29
CA VAL A 15 0.78 0.14 6.01
C VAL A 15 -0.44 0.21 5.10
N GLN A 16 -1.66 0.07 5.67
CA GLN A 16 -2.89 0.24 4.90
C GLN A 16 -3.06 1.66 4.39
N GLN A 17 -2.79 2.67 5.21
CA GLN A 17 -2.84 4.08 4.80
C GLN A 17 -1.85 4.37 3.66
N LEU A 18 -0.63 3.84 3.75
CA LEU A 18 0.37 3.96 2.67
C LEU A 18 -0.10 3.27 1.39
N SER A 19 -0.68 2.06 1.49
CA SER A 19 -1.25 1.37 0.32
C SER A 19 -2.41 2.15 -0.31
N VAL A 20 -3.21 2.87 0.48
CA VAL A 20 -4.29 3.72 -0.04
C VAL A 20 -3.72 4.97 -0.73
N ALA A 21 -2.72 5.60 -0.14
CA ALA A 21 -2.04 6.75 -0.72
C ALA A 21 -1.35 6.40 -2.06
N GLU A 22 -0.63 5.27 -2.11
CA GLU A 22 -0.01 4.71 -3.31
C GLU A 22 -1.04 4.50 -4.42
N MET A 23 -2.13 3.77 -4.13
CA MET A 23 -3.17 3.51 -5.12
C MET A 23 -3.86 4.80 -5.60
N ARG A 24 -4.00 5.80 -4.73
CA ARG A 24 -4.56 7.10 -5.11
C ARG A 24 -3.62 7.85 -6.06
N MET A 25 -2.31 7.83 -5.82
CA MET A 25 -1.31 8.41 -6.71
C MET A 25 -1.25 7.69 -8.06
N LEU A 26 -1.20 6.35 -8.07
CA LEU A 26 -1.18 5.56 -9.30
C LEU A 26 -2.41 5.82 -10.18
N ARG A 27 -3.60 5.89 -9.57
CA ARG A 27 -4.83 6.24 -10.27
C ARG A 27 -4.78 7.66 -10.84
N TRP A 28 -4.24 8.62 -10.07
CA TRP A 28 -4.13 10.00 -10.52
C TRP A 28 -3.14 10.16 -11.68
N MET A 29 -1.99 9.49 -11.62
CA MET A 29 -0.98 9.51 -12.69
C MET A 29 -1.51 8.92 -14.00
N TYR A 30 -2.26 7.83 -13.95
CA TYR A 30 -2.81 7.18 -15.15
C TYR A 30 -4.15 7.78 -15.60
N GLY A 31 -4.69 8.77 -14.88
CA GLY A 31 -6.00 9.35 -15.15
C GLY A 31 -7.18 8.40 -14.93
N HIS A 32 -6.97 7.29 -14.22
CA HIS A 32 -8.01 6.30 -13.94
C HIS A 32 -8.98 6.82 -12.89
N THR A 33 -10.25 6.87 -13.25
CA THR A 33 -11.33 7.32 -12.37
C THR A 33 -11.96 6.15 -11.64
N ARG A 34 -12.73 6.42 -10.57
CA ARG A 34 -13.52 5.38 -9.89
C ARG A 34 -14.52 4.68 -10.82
N LYS A 35 -14.87 5.27 -11.97
CA LYS A 35 -15.78 4.67 -12.96
C LYS A 35 -15.16 3.49 -13.70
N ASP A 36 -13.84 3.45 -13.85
CA ASP A 36 -13.18 2.39 -14.62
C ASP A 36 -13.30 1.01 -13.95
N ARG A 37 -13.65 0.96 -12.65
CA ARG A 37 -13.79 -0.28 -11.86
C ARG A 37 -12.56 -1.21 -11.96
N ILE A 38 -11.41 -0.68 -12.34
CA ILE A 38 -10.17 -1.46 -12.49
C ILE A 38 -9.70 -1.91 -11.11
N GLN A 39 -9.43 -3.21 -10.99
CA GLN A 39 -8.88 -3.81 -9.79
C GLN A 39 -7.51 -3.20 -9.47
N ASN A 40 -7.24 -2.96 -8.19
CA ASN A 40 -5.99 -2.35 -7.75
C ASN A 40 -4.75 -3.14 -8.20
N ASN A 41 -4.85 -4.47 -8.27
CA ASN A 41 -3.77 -5.34 -8.72
C ASN A 41 -3.44 -5.10 -10.21
N ASN A 42 -4.46 -4.92 -11.07
CA ASN A 42 -4.24 -4.65 -12.49
C ASN A 42 -3.56 -3.30 -12.74
N ILE A 43 -3.85 -2.29 -11.90
CA ILE A 43 -3.16 -0.99 -11.97
C ILE A 43 -1.68 -1.16 -11.60
N ARG A 44 -1.39 -1.92 -10.54
CA ARG A 44 -0.02 -2.19 -10.11
C ARG A 44 0.77 -2.97 -11.14
N ASP A 45 0.15 -3.99 -11.74
CA ASP A 45 0.76 -4.81 -12.78
C ASP A 45 1.09 -3.98 -14.03
N ARG A 46 0.15 -3.12 -14.48
CA ARG A 46 0.37 -2.20 -15.61
C ARG A 46 1.47 -1.18 -15.36
N VAL A 47 1.60 -0.66 -14.14
CA VAL A 47 2.64 0.33 -13.79
C VAL A 47 3.96 -0.36 -13.41
N GLY A 48 3.96 -1.69 -13.20
CA GLY A 48 5.14 -2.44 -12.77
C GLY A 48 5.58 -2.12 -11.33
N VAL A 49 4.67 -1.64 -10.48
CA VAL A 49 4.99 -1.22 -9.10
C VAL A 49 4.72 -2.35 -8.12
N ALA A 50 5.79 -2.83 -7.48
CA ALA A 50 5.69 -3.77 -6.37
C ALA A 50 4.96 -3.15 -5.18
N PRO A 51 4.10 -3.89 -4.46
CA PRO A 51 3.29 -3.35 -3.38
C PRO A 51 4.18 -2.79 -2.27
N ILE A 52 3.84 -1.59 -1.78
CA ILE A 52 4.58 -0.89 -0.73
C ILE A 52 4.82 -1.75 0.53
N LYS A 53 3.91 -2.68 0.83
CA LYS A 53 4.06 -3.63 1.93
C LYS A 53 5.33 -4.47 1.81
N GLU A 54 5.66 -4.95 0.61
CA GLU A 54 6.87 -5.74 0.36
C GLU A 54 8.12 -4.87 0.47
N LYS A 55 8.08 -3.63 -0.03
CA LYS A 55 9.18 -2.67 0.13
C LYS A 55 9.44 -2.33 1.59
N LEU A 56 8.39 -2.13 2.38
CA LEU A 56 8.52 -1.90 3.83
C LEU A 56 9.07 -3.11 4.57
N ILE A 57 8.71 -4.34 4.16
CA ILE A 57 9.29 -5.57 4.73
C ILE A 57 10.77 -5.68 4.36
N GLN A 58 11.13 -5.44 3.09
CA GLN A 58 12.54 -5.44 2.66
C GLN A 58 13.38 -4.41 3.41
N TYR A 59 12.85 -3.21 3.65
CA TYR A 59 13.55 -2.16 4.41
C TYR A 59 13.67 -2.48 5.91
N HIS A 60 12.82 -3.35 6.44
CA HIS A 60 12.90 -3.78 7.83
C HIS A 60 13.86 -4.95 8.05
N LEU A 61 14.12 -5.73 7.00
CA LEU A 61 14.99 -6.90 7.02
C LEU A 61 16.46 -6.57 6.66
N ARG A 62 16.73 -5.35 6.21
CA ARG A 62 18.07 -4.86 5.86
C ARG A 62 18.55 -3.85 6.89
#